data_AF-A0AA92U0H9-F1
#
_entry.id   AF-A0AA92U0H9-F1
#
_cell.length_a   1.000
_cell.length_b   1.000
_cell.length_c   1.000
_cell.angle_alpha   90.00
_cell.angle_beta   90.00
_cell.angle_gamma   90.00
#
_symmetry.space_group_name_H-M   'P 1'
#
loop_
_entity.id
_entity.type
_entity.pdbx_description
1 polymer ?
#
loop_
_entity_poly.entity_id
_entity_poly.type
_entity_poly.pdbx_seq_one_letter_code
_entity_poly.pdbx_strand_id
1 'polypeptide(L)'
;MTEIELYNELQNVEGCLKIADSQITEIRKKKNKIMNDFLSLLPFQEGDKVKDKNGNIFIIECLKSAMSLGKNEIKVHFFIRKIKKNGEPYKDANQAWGIDYFSLEKVVE
;
A
#
# COMPACT_ATOMS: atom_id res chain seq x y z
N MET A 1 -50.76 -6.90 -14.45
CA MET A 1 -50.01 -6.06 -13.52
C MET A 1 -50.51 -4.63 -13.70
N THR A 2 -50.91 -3.96 -12.63
CA THR A 2 -51.42 -2.58 -12.65
C THR A 2 -50.27 -1.58 -12.54
N GLU A 3 -50.48 -0.31 -12.89
CA GLU A 3 -49.47 0.76 -12.70
C GLU A 3 -49.02 0.89 -11.23
N ILE A 4 -49.95 0.68 -10.29
CA ILE A 4 -49.67 0.73 -8.85
C ILE A 4 -48.73 -0.41 -8.43
N GLU A 5 -48.93 -1.61 -8.99
CA GLU A 5 -48.05 -2.75 -8.74
C GLU A 5 -46.64 -2.49 -9.30
N LEU A 6 -46.53 -1.96 -10.53
CA LEU A 6 -45.25 -1.60 -11.14
C LEU A 6 -44.52 -0.51 -10.35
N TYR A 7 -45.23 0.51 -9.86
CA TYR A 7 -44.66 1.58 -9.06
C TYR A 7 -44.09 1.06 -7.72
N ASN A 8 -44.82 0.17 -7.05
CA ASN A 8 -44.36 -0.45 -5.81
C ASN A 8 -43.12 -1.34 -6.03
N GLU A 9 -43.09 -2.11 -7.12
CA GLU A 9 -41.91 -2.89 -7.50
C GLU A 9 -40.70 -1.98 -7.75
N LEU A 10 -40.88 -0.86 -8.46
CA LEU A 10 -39.80 0.10 -8.70
C LEU A 10 -39.25 0.68 -7.38
N GLN A 11 -40.13 1.10 -6.47
CA GLN A 11 -39.73 1.63 -5.16
C GLN A 11 -38.95 0.59 -4.33
N ASN A 12 -39.38 -0.68 -4.37
CA ASN A 12 -38.67 -1.77 -3.70
C ASN A 12 -37.27 -1.98 -4.28
N VAL A 13 -37.15 -1.97 -5.61
CA VAL A 13 -35.85 -2.09 -6.31
C VAL A 13 -34.94 -0.91 -5.97
N GLU A 14 -35.44 0.32 -5.98
CA GLU A 14 -34.68 1.51 -5.56
C GLU A 14 -34.18 1.41 -4.12
N GLY A 15 -35.03 0.90 -3.20
CA GLY A 15 -34.65 0.63 -1.82
C GLY A 15 -33.51 -0.37 -1.71
N CYS A 16 -33.61 -1.50 -2.41
CA CYS A 16 -32.56 -2.52 -2.47
C CYS A 16 -31.24 -1.96 -3.03
N LEU A 17 -31.30 -1.13 -4.07
CA LEU A 17 -30.11 -0.51 -4.66
C LEU A 17 -29.38 0.40 -3.66
N LYS A 18 -30.12 1.23 -2.92
CA LYS A 18 -29.54 2.10 -1.87
C LYS A 18 -28.82 1.31 -0.78
N ILE A 19 -29.37 0.15 -0.39
CA ILE A 19 -28.74 -0.74 0.59
C ILE A 19 -27.43 -1.31 0.03
N ALA A 20 -27.44 -1.77 -1.22
CA ALA A 20 -26.25 -2.30 -1.88
C ALA A 20 -25.13 -1.24 -2.00
N ASP A 21 -25.47 -0.01 -2.39
CA ASP A 21 -24.51 1.11 -2.47
C ASP A 21 -23.89 1.45 -1.10
N SER A 22 -24.69 1.40 -0.04
CA SER A 22 -24.20 1.58 1.34
C SER A 22 -23.20 0.48 1.71
N GLN A 23 -23.52 -0.79 1.42
CA GLN A 23 -22.63 -1.92 1.67
C GLN A 23 -21.31 -1.81 0.89
N ILE A 24 -21.35 -1.42 -0.39
CA ILE A 24 -20.15 -1.19 -1.21
C ILE A 24 -19.26 -0.12 -0.55
N THR A 25 -19.88 0.95 -0.05
CA THR A 25 -19.17 2.04 0.62
C THR A 25 -18.48 1.56 1.90
N GLU A 26 -19.17 0.76 2.73
CA GLU A 26 -18.56 0.17 3.93
C GLU A 26 -17.40 -0.78 3.61
N ILE A 27 -17.55 -1.62 2.59
CA ILE A 27 -16.49 -2.53 2.14
C ILE A 27 -15.25 -1.75 1.69
N ARG A 28 -15.43 -0.65 0.95
CA ARG A 28 -14.32 0.23 0.53
C ARG A 28 -13.60 0.83 1.75
N LYS A 29 -14.34 1.30 2.75
CA LYS A 29 -13.75 1.83 3.99
C LYS A 29 -12.94 0.76 4.74
N LYS A 30 -13.49 -0.45 4.88
CA LYS A 30 -12.80 -1.59 5.52
C LYS A 30 -11.53 -1.97 4.76
N LYS A 31 -11.59 -2.06 3.44
CA LYS A 31 -10.43 -2.32 2.58
C LYS A 31 -9.34 -1.28 2.79
N ASN A 32 -9.68 0.01 2.77
CA ASN A 32 -8.71 1.08 2.94
C ASN A 32 -8.08 1.07 4.33
N LYS A 33 -8.87 0.81 5.37
CA LYS A 33 -8.36 0.64 6.74
C LYS A 33 -7.33 -0.49 6.81
N ILE A 34 -7.66 -1.68 6.31
CA ILE A 34 -6.75 -2.84 6.31
C ILE A 34 -5.46 -2.53 5.53
N MET A 35 -5.57 -1.85 4.39
CA MET A 35 -4.40 -1.44 3.60
C MET A 35 -3.50 -0.48 4.39
N ASN A 36 -4.09 0.53 5.04
CA ASN A 36 -3.33 1.51 5.84
C ASN A 36 -2.66 0.85 7.04
N ASP A 37 -3.38 -0.03 7.74
CA ASP A 37 -2.84 -0.81 8.85
C ASP A 37 -1.64 -1.65 8.37
N PHE A 38 -1.76 -2.35 7.22
CA PHE A 38 -0.64 -3.09 6.61
C PHE A 38 0.56 -2.19 6.27
N LEU A 39 0.33 -1.05 5.60
CA LEU A 39 1.41 -0.13 5.20
C LEU A 39 2.17 0.43 6.42
N SER A 40 1.46 0.70 7.52
CA SER A 40 2.07 1.18 8.77
C SER A 40 2.98 0.14 9.45
N LEU A 41 2.77 -1.15 9.17
CA LEU A 41 3.55 -2.25 9.73
C LEU A 41 4.77 -2.59 8.86
N LEU A 42 4.97 -1.91 7.74
CA LEU A 42 6.13 -2.14 6.89
C LEU A 42 7.42 -1.77 7.61
N PRO A 43 8.52 -2.53 7.36
CA PRO A 43 9.80 -2.33 8.04
C PRO A 43 10.41 -0.95 7.77
N PHE A 44 10.08 -0.35 6.62
CA PHE A 44 10.48 1.00 6.26
C PHE A 44 9.30 1.81 5.75
N GLN A 45 9.32 3.10 6.03
CA GLN A 45 8.32 4.07 5.60
C GLN A 45 8.90 4.99 4.52
N GLU A 46 8.03 5.64 3.75
CA GLU A 46 8.45 6.67 2.79
C GLU A 46 9.29 7.76 3.49
N GLY A 47 10.40 8.16 2.87
CA GLY A 47 11.35 9.12 3.41
C GLY A 47 12.42 8.52 4.33
N ASP A 48 12.28 7.26 4.77
CA ASP A 48 13.30 6.62 5.59
C ASP A 48 14.64 6.54 4.84
N LYS A 49 15.73 6.92 5.53
CA LYS A 49 17.10 6.71 5.07
C LYS A 49 17.56 5.33 5.54
N VAL A 50 18.01 4.50 4.60
CA VAL A 50 18.51 3.14 4.88
C VAL A 50 19.91 2.95 4.33
N LYS A 51 20.70 2.10 4.97
CA LYS A 51 22.08 1.79 4.59
C LYS A 51 22.22 0.32 4.22
N ASP A 52 22.88 0.03 3.10
CA ASP A 52 23.25 -1.34 2.74
C ASP A 52 24.53 -1.80 3.44
N LYS A 53 24.80 -3.11 3.35
CA LYS A 53 26.04 -3.74 3.87
C LYS A 53 27.34 -3.13 3.33
N ASN A 54 27.31 -2.44 2.19
CA ASN A 54 28.48 -1.80 1.57
C ASN A 54 28.62 -0.33 2.01
N GLY A 55 27.71 0.16 2.85
CA GLY A 55 27.68 1.53 3.33
C GLY A 55 27.06 2.55 2.36
N ASN A 56 26.41 2.12 1.29
CA ASN A 56 25.61 3.00 0.45
C ASN A 56 24.32 3.39 1.18
N ILE A 57 23.96 4.67 1.10
CA ILE A 57 22.72 5.18 1.70
C ILE A 57 21.67 5.36 0.60
N PHE A 58 20.42 5.05 0.93
CA PHE A 58 19.26 5.19 0.06
C PHE A 58 18.10 5.86 0.82
N ILE A 59 17.19 6.48 0.08
CA ILE A 59 15.89 6.96 0.57
C ILE A 59 14.82 6.00 0.05
N ILE A 60 13.92 5.58 0.94
CA ILE A 60 12.73 4.80 0.59
C ILE A 60 11.70 5.76 -0.02
N GLU A 61 11.25 5.48 -1.24
CA GLU A 61 10.22 6.30 -1.90
C GLU A 61 8.83 5.75 -1.62
N CYS A 62 8.54 4.54 -2.08
CA CYS A 62 7.23 3.93 -1.87
C CYS A 62 7.28 2.42 -2.00
N LEU A 63 6.26 1.76 -1.45
CA LEU A 63 6.03 0.33 -1.65
C LEU A 63 5.80 0.05 -3.13
N LYS A 64 6.58 -0.86 -3.70
CA LYS A 64 6.40 -1.33 -5.07
C LYS A 64 5.51 -2.56 -5.15
N SER A 65 5.81 -3.57 -4.32
CA SER A 65 5.03 -4.80 -4.28
C SER A 65 5.23 -5.51 -2.94
N ALA A 66 4.23 -6.30 -2.56
CA ALA A 66 4.31 -7.24 -1.45
C ALA A 66 3.78 -8.59 -1.94
N MET A 67 4.54 -9.65 -1.67
CA MET A 67 4.22 -11.02 -2.07
C MET A 67 4.17 -11.90 -0.83
N SER A 68 3.03 -12.57 -0.60
CA SER A 68 2.93 -13.60 0.43
C SER A 68 3.68 -14.85 -0.02
N LEU A 69 4.56 -15.37 0.85
CA LEU A 69 5.34 -16.59 0.60
C LEU A 69 4.75 -17.82 1.33
N GLY A 70 3.73 -17.64 2.18
CA GLY A 70 3.15 -18.73 2.95
C GLY A 70 2.62 -18.27 4.31
N LYS A 71 2.58 -19.20 5.27
CA LYS A 71 1.74 -19.09 6.47
C LYS A 71 1.89 -17.81 7.29
N ASN A 72 3.02 -17.10 7.24
CA ASN A 72 3.20 -15.78 7.87
C ASN A 72 4.37 -14.97 7.26
N GLU A 73 4.81 -15.29 6.04
CA GLU A 73 5.97 -14.64 5.43
C GLU A 73 5.53 -13.74 4.28
N ILE A 74 6.02 -12.50 4.29
CA ILE A 74 5.75 -11.54 3.23
C ILE A 74 7.09 -11.00 2.75
N LYS A 75 7.33 -11.12 1.44
CA LYS A 75 8.43 -10.46 0.77
C LYS A 75 7.94 -9.11 0.24
N VAL A 76 8.51 -8.04 0.77
CA VAL A 76 8.17 -6.67 0.37
C VAL A 76 9.25 -6.16 -0.60
N HIS A 77 8.90 -5.25 -1.50
CA HIS A 77 9.82 -4.59 -2.41
C HIS A 77 9.53 -3.10 -2.41
N PHE A 78 10.57 -2.27 -2.29
CA PHE A 78 10.45 -0.81 -2.33
C PHE A 78 11.09 -0.23 -3.58
N PHE A 79 10.56 0.91 -4.02
CA PHE A 79 11.34 1.85 -4.80
C PHE A 79 12.27 2.61 -3.85
N ILE A 80 13.55 2.64 -4.19
CA ILE A 80 14.55 3.38 -3.44
C ILE A 80 15.39 4.25 -4.36
N ARG A 81 15.89 5.34 -3.81
CA ARG A 81 16.76 6.29 -4.49
C ARG A 81 18.07 6.41 -3.75
N LYS A 82 19.19 6.20 -4.44
CA LYS A 82 20.52 6.32 -3.83
C LYS A 82 20.79 7.76 -3.40
N ILE A 83 21.47 7.94 -2.27
CA ILE A 83 22.03 9.22 -1.83
C ILE A 83 23.52 9.24 -2.15
N LYS A 84 23.99 10.35 -2.71
CA LYS A 84 25.41 10.61 -2.98
C LYS A 84 26.15 10.95 -1.68
N LYS A 85 27.48 10.89 -1.72
CA LYS A 85 28.34 11.28 -0.58
C LYS A 85 28.14 12.72 -0.12
N ASN A 86 27.69 13.62 -1.00
CA ASN A 86 27.39 15.01 -0.68
C ASN A 86 26.00 15.20 -0.04
N GLY A 87 25.26 14.12 0.25
CA GLY A 87 23.93 14.17 0.85
C GLY A 87 22.79 14.36 -0.15
N GLU A 88 23.08 14.62 -1.43
CA GLU A 88 22.04 14.79 -2.44
C GLU A 88 21.56 13.46 -3.01
N PRO A 89 20.24 13.28 -3.23
CA PRO A 89 19.74 12.12 -3.95
C PRO A 89 20.12 12.16 -5.44
N TYR A 90 20.26 11.00 -6.07
CA TYR A 90 20.34 10.91 -7.54
C TYR A 90 19.02 11.35 -8.18
N LYS A 91 19.06 11.88 -9.42
CA LYS A 91 17.86 12.42 -10.09
C LYS A 91 16.84 11.34 -10.43
N ASP A 92 17.33 10.17 -10.84
CA ASP A 92 16.49 9.06 -11.26
C ASP A 92 16.34 8.05 -10.12
N ALA A 93 15.09 7.60 -9.91
CA ALA A 93 14.80 6.42 -9.12
C ALA A 93 15.33 5.16 -9.85
N ASN A 94 15.51 4.05 -9.12
CA ASN A 94 15.96 2.71 -9.54
C ASN A 94 17.44 2.43 -9.20
N GLN A 95 17.87 1.25 -8.71
CA GLN A 95 17.36 -0.12 -8.82
C GLN A 95 17.65 -0.89 -7.52
N ALA A 96 16.63 -1.42 -6.86
CA ALA A 96 16.79 -2.33 -5.73
C ALA A 96 15.68 -3.38 -5.74
N TRP A 97 15.59 -4.12 -6.83
CA TRP A 97 14.65 -5.22 -6.94
C TRP A 97 15.16 -6.37 -6.08
N GLY A 98 14.56 -6.54 -4.89
CA GLY A 98 14.84 -7.69 -4.03
C GLY A 98 15.99 -7.48 -3.04
N ILE A 99 16.20 -6.26 -2.55
CA ILE A 99 16.99 -6.09 -1.34
C ILE A 99 16.25 -6.76 -0.18
N ASP A 100 16.94 -7.69 0.47
CA ASP A 100 16.46 -8.33 1.68
C ASP A 100 16.51 -7.32 2.84
N TYR A 101 15.37 -7.12 3.50
CA TYR A 101 15.22 -6.21 4.63
C TYR A 101 16.21 -6.48 5.74
N PHE A 102 16.58 -7.74 5.95
CA PHE A 102 17.56 -8.13 6.97
C PHE A 102 18.96 -7.56 6.71
N SER A 103 19.25 -7.09 5.49
CA SER A 103 20.54 -6.50 5.12
C SER A 103 20.53 -4.97 5.06
N LEU A 104 19.41 -4.33 5.41
CA LEU A 104 19.28 -2.87 5.45
C LEU A 104 19.11 -2.39 6.90
N GLU A 105 19.91 -1.40 7.29
CA GLU A 105 19.80 -0.75 8.59
C GLU A 105 19.19 0.63 8.43
N LYS A 106 18.27 0.99 9.34
CA LYS A 106 17.72 2.34 9.40
C LYS A 106 18.81 3.29 9.91
N VAL A 107 19.03 4.39 9.20
CA VAL A 107 19.98 5.42 9.61
C VAL A 107 19.28 6.30 10.66
N VAL A 108 19.73 6.21 11.90
CA VAL A 108 19.32 7.11 13.00
C VAL A 108 20.38 8.20 13.12
N GLU A 109 19.96 9.47 13.07
CA GLU A 109 20.83 10.64 13.28
C GLU A 109 21.22 10.83 14.76
#